data_AF-A0A3N1QS25-F1
#
_entry.id   AF-A0A3N1QS25-F1
#
_cell.length_a   1.000
_cell.length_b   1.000
_cell.length_c   1.000
_cell.angle_alpha   90.00
_cell.angle_beta   90.00
_cell.angle_gamma   90.00
#
_symmetry.space_group_name_H-M   'P 1'
#
loop_
_entity.id
_entity.type
_entity.pdbx_description
1 polymer ?
#
loop_
_entity_poly.entity_id
_entity_poly.type
_entity_poly.pdbx_seq_one_letter_code
_entity_poly.pdbx_strand_id
1 'polypeptide(L)' 'MSDFTYQGPADIDRAIGYFVGLDDSEKDALAVIEFDGVIDELQAEYEKASADPAYRPTDDFLVRLGDYLGMAGDSATA' A
#
# COMPACT_ATOMS: atom_id res chain seq x y z
N MET A 1 13.54 3.55 12.42
CA MET A 1 13.20 3.53 10.99
C MET A 1 12.94 2.08 10.68
N SER A 2 11.70 1.73 10.35
CA SER A 2 11.30 0.36 10.03
C SER A 2 12.18 -0.16 8.90
N ASP A 3 12.70 -1.37 9.04
CA ASP A 3 13.62 -2.05 8.13
C ASP A 3 12.90 -2.53 6.83
N PHE A 4 11.95 -1.71 6.36
CA PHE A 4 11.13 -2.04 5.20
C PHE A 4 12.01 -2.03 3.95
N THR A 5 12.30 -3.23 3.44
CA THR A 5 13.03 -3.42 2.20
C THR A 5 12.02 -3.66 1.09
N TYR A 6 11.92 -2.70 0.18
CA TYR A 6 11.11 -2.84 -1.03
C TYR A 6 11.62 -3.99 -1.90
N GLN A 7 10.79 -5.03 -2.06
CA GLN A 7 11.06 -6.24 -2.84
C GLN A 7 10.45 -6.18 -4.25
N GLY A 8 9.72 -5.10 -4.57
CA GLY A 8 9.16 -4.85 -5.90
C GLY A 8 7.64 -4.63 -5.88
N PRO A 9 6.99 -4.67 -7.05
CA PRO A 9 5.57 -4.33 -7.18
C PRO A 9 4.64 -5.22 -6.34
N ALA A 10 5.09 -6.43 -5.95
CA ALA A 10 4.34 -7.33 -5.07
C ALA A 10 4.05 -6.73 -3.67
N ASP A 11 4.93 -5.84 -3.17
CA ASP A 11 4.69 -5.16 -1.89
C ASP A 11 3.58 -4.11 -2.03
N ILE A 12 3.54 -3.42 -3.17
CA ILE A 12 2.50 -2.43 -3.48
C ILE A 12 1.16 -3.13 -3.66
N ASP A 13 1.12 -4.25 -4.40
CA ASP A 13 -0.07 -5.09 -4.58
C ASP A 13 -0.66 -5.57 -3.24
N ARG A 14 0.20 -5.99 -2.31
CA ARG A 14 -0.22 -6.36 -0.95
C ARG A 14 -0.88 -5.20 -0.20
N ALA A 15 -0.29 -4.00 -0.27
CA ALA A 15 -0.85 -2.83 0.39
C ALA A 15 -2.20 -2.44 -0.23
N ILE A 16 -2.32 -2.49 -1.56
CA ILE A 16 -3.59 -2.28 -2.27
C ILE A 16 -4.64 -3.27 -1.77
N GLY A 17 -4.32 -4.56 -1.72
CA GLY A 17 -5.24 -5.59 -1.24
C GLY A 17 -5.71 -5.37 0.20
N TYR A 18 -4.85 -4.86 1.07
CA TYR A 18 -5.21 -4.50 2.44
C TYR A 18 -6.22 -3.34 2.48
N PHE A 19 -5.94 -2.25 1.76
CA PHE A 19 -6.85 -1.09 1.72
C PHE A 19 -8.17 -1.41 1.03
N VAL A 20 -8.16 -2.21 -0.03
CA VAL A 20 -9.40 -2.67 -0.69
C VAL A 20 -10.22 -3.56 0.26
N GLY A 21 -9.57 -4.44 1.04
CA GLY A 21 -10.26 -5.26 2.04
C GLY A 21 -10.82 -4.45 3.22
N LEU A 22 -10.09 -3.41 3.65
CA LEU A 22 -10.55 -2.44 4.65
C LEU A 22 -11.72 -1.62 4.14
N ASP A 23 -11.63 -1.09 2.92
CA ASP A 23 -12.71 -0.33 2.29
C ASP A 23 -13.99 -1.17 2.16
N ASP A 24 -13.86 -2.44 1.78
CA ASP A 24 -15.02 -3.34 1.70
C ASP A 24 -15.62 -3.68 3.08
N SER A 25 -14.79 -3.68 4.13
CA SER A 25 -15.20 -3.98 5.52
C SER A 25 -15.73 -2.74 6.28
N GLU A 26 -15.22 -1.55 5.97
CA GLU A 26 -15.48 -0.27 6.64
C GLU A 26 -16.37 0.67 5.81
N LYS A 27 -17.30 0.14 5.00
CA LYS A 27 -18.17 0.94 4.10
C LYS A 27 -18.98 2.07 4.74
N ASP A 28 -19.08 2.09 6.07
CA ASP A 28 -19.80 3.12 6.84
C ASP A 28 -18.88 4.17 7.51
N ALA A 29 -17.54 4.01 7.44
CA ALA A 29 -16.61 4.91 8.11
C ALA A 29 -16.23 6.11 7.22
N LEU A 30 -16.15 7.30 7.82
CA LEU A 30 -15.63 8.54 7.21
C LEU A 30 -14.21 8.39 6.62
N ALA A 31 -13.51 7.29 6.92
CA ALA A 31 -12.18 6.93 6.42
C ALA A 31 -12.17 6.47 4.94
N VAL A 32 -13.31 6.05 4.38
CA VAL A 32 -13.46 5.60 2.98
C VAL A 32 -12.93 6.64 1.97
N ILE A 33 -13.13 7.93 2.24
CA ILE A 33 -12.70 9.02 1.33
C ILE A 33 -11.17 9.15 1.30
N GLU A 34 -10.47 8.84 2.39
CA GLU A 34 -9.01 8.90 2.43
C GLU A 34 -8.37 7.66 1.82
N PHE A 35 -9.07 6.50 1.82
CA PHE A 35 -8.57 5.27 1.22
C PHE A 35 -8.54 5.30 -0.30
N ASP A 36 -9.54 5.89 -0.97
CA ASP A 36 -9.56 6.00 -2.43
C ASP A 36 -8.31 6.71 -2.98
N GLY A 37 -7.88 7.81 -2.34
CA GLY A 37 -6.67 8.54 -2.75
C GLY A 37 -5.38 7.75 -2.51
N VAL A 38 -5.33 6.94 -1.45
CA VAL A 38 -4.18 6.06 -1.17
C VAL A 38 -4.14 4.91 -2.17
N ILE A 39 -5.28 4.30 -2.48
CA ILE A 39 -5.38 3.22 -3.46
C ILE A 39 -4.97 3.72 -4.86
N ASP A 40 -5.39 4.92 -5.26
CA ASP A 40 -5.00 5.52 -6.55
C ASP A 40 -3.49 5.79 -6.62
N GLU A 41 -2.88 6.33 -5.54
CA GLU A 41 -1.42 6.52 -5.44
C GLU A 41 -0.67 5.18 -5.53
N LEU A 42 -1.12 4.16 -4.79
CA LEU A 42 -0.53 2.82 -4.82
C LEU A 42 -0.67 2.17 -6.21
N GLN A 43 -1.82 2.28 -6.86
CA GLN A 43 -2.03 1.73 -8.22
C GLN A 43 -1.11 2.40 -9.24
N ALA A 44 -0.99 3.73 -9.20
CA ALA A 44 -0.12 4.47 -10.10
C ALA A 44 1.36 4.07 -9.93
N GLU A 45 1.82 3.89 -8.69
CA GLU A 45 3.18 3.42 -8.41
C GLU A 45 3.39 1.95 -8.77
N TYR A 46 2.37 1.11 -8.57
CA TYR A 46 2.37 -0.29 -9.00
C TYR A 46 2.50 -0.41 -10.53
N GLU A 47 1.74 0.37 -11.30
CA GLU A 47 1.82 0.36 -12.76
C GLU A 47 3.21 0.75 -13.25
N LYS A 48 3.84 1.79 -12.65
CA LYS A 48 5.19 2.20 -13.00
C LYS A 48 6.22 1.12 -12.65
N ALA A 49 6.14 0.55 -11.45
CA ALA A 49 7.04 -0.52 -10.99
C ALA A 49 6.86 -1.82 -11.77
N SER A 50 5.65 -2.10 -12.26
CA SER A 50 5.35 -3.25 -13.09
C SER A 50 5.76 -3.05 -14.55
N ALA A 51 5.69 -1.82 -15.06
CA ALA A 51 6.11 -1.48 -16.43
C ALA A 51 7.63 -1.38 -16.57
N ASP A 52 8.32 -0.94 -15.52
CA ASP A 52 9.78 -0.83 -15.48
C ASP A 52 10.35 -1.48 -14.21
N PRO A 53 11.02 -2.65 -14.31
CA PRO A 53 11.62 -3.31 -13.15
C PRO A 53 12.80 -2.55 -12.53
N ALA A 54 13.34 -1.54 -13.22
CA ALA A 54 14.33 -0.62 -12.66
C ALA A 54 13.70 0.60 -11.98
N TYR A 55 12.39 0.79 -12.11
CA TYR A 55 11.67 1.86 -11.43
C TYR A 55 11.64 1.61 -9.93
N ARG A 56 12.17 2.58 -9.18
CA ARG A 56 12.09 2.64 -7.74
C ARG A 56 11.21 3.83 -7.35
N PRO A 57 10.13 3.61 -6.59
CA PRO A 57 9.34 4.70 -6.01
C PRO A 57 10.19 5.61 -5.13
N THR A 58 9.66 6.78 -4.78
CA THR A 58 10.34 7.73 -3.88
C THR A 58 10.52 7.13 -2.49
N ASP A 59 11.59 7.53 -1.78
CA ASP A 59 11.82 7.07 -0.40
C ASP A 59 10.66 7.43 0.53
N ASP A 60 10.01 8.59 0.34
CA ASP A 60 8.78 8.96 1.04
C ASP A 60 7.64 7.96 0.83
N PHE A 61 7.42 7.52 -0.42
CA PHE A 61 6.41 6.51 -0.73
C PHE A 61 6.77 5.17 -0.10
N LEU A 62 8.05 4.76 -0.16
CA LEU A 62 8.50 3.52 0.44
C LEU A 62 8.33 3.49 1.97
N VAL A 63 8.51 4.63 2.64
CA VAL A 63 8.23 4.75 4.08
C VAL A 63 6.74 4.52 4.33
N ARG A 64 5.85 5.22 3.61
CA ARG A 64 4.39 5.03 3.75
C ARG A 64 3.96 3.60 3.44
N LEU A 65 4.50 3.02 2.37
CA LEU A 65 4.24 1.63 1.99
C LEU A 65 4.65 0.66 3.10
N GLY A 66 5.79 0.91 3.75
CA GLY A 66 6.22 0.14 4.92
C GLY A 66 5.26 0.27 6.11
N ASP A 67 4.75 1.47 6.39
CA ASP A 67 3.71 1.68 7.41
C ASP A 67 2.41 0.94 7.05
N TYR A 68 1.95 1.01 5.81
CA TYR A 68 0.75 0.32 5.32
C TYR A 68 0.86 -1.19 5.44
N LEU A 69 2.01 -1.75 5.04
CA LEU A 69 2.29 -3.18 5.16
C LEU A 69 2.48 -3.60 6.62
N GLY A 70 3.01 -2.72 7.46
CA GLY A 70 3.03 -2.91 8.91
C GLY A 70 1.63 -3.06 9.49
N MET A 71 0.71 -2.16 9.12
CA MET A 71 -0.71 -2.24 9.52
C MET A 71 -1.40 -3.50 8.97
N ALA A 72 -1.11 -3.87 7.73
CA ALA A 72 -1.63 -5.10 7.11
C ALA A 72 -1.13 -6.38 7.78
N GLY A 73 0.14 -6.40 8.17
CA GLY A 73 0.78 -7.51 8.87
C GLY A 73 0.30 -7.66 10.31
N ASP A 74 0.12 -6.55 11.04
CA ASP A 74 -0.39 -6.55 12.42
C ASP A 74 -1.85 -7.04 12.48
N SER A 75 -2.67 -6.62 11.51
CA SER A 75 -4.08 -7.01 11.40
C SER A 75 -4.31 -8.50 11.10
N ALA A 76 -3.30 -9.24 10.61
CA ALA A 76 -3.41 -10.68 10.32
C ALA A 76 -3.21 -11.58 11.56
N THR A 77 -2.89 -10.99 12.73
CA THR A 77 -2.55 -11.72 13.97
C THR A 77 -3.48 -11.48 15.15
N ALA A 78 -4.63 -10.83 14.96
CA ALA A 78 -5.63 -10.59 16.03
C ALA A 78 -6.78 -11.60 16.01
#